data_AF-A0A7Y5BLG6-F1
#
_entry.id   AF-A0A7Y5BLG6-F1
#
_cell.length_a   1.000
_cell.length_b   1.000
_cell.length_c   1.000
_cell.angle_alpha   90.00
_cell.angle_beta   90.00
_cell.angle_gamma   90.00
#
_symmetry.space_group_name_H-M   'P 1'
#
loop_
_entity.id
_entity.type
_entity.pdbx_description
1 polymer ?
#
loop_
_entity_poly.entity_id
_entity_poly.type
_entity_poly.pdbx_seq_one_letter_code
_entity_poly.pdbx_strand_id
1 'polypeptide(L)'
;MASNVVVSFLKIGDNFPVVTFPPISFDSVEELRSIISDNGDSYDVVHISDFEMPDDDKKADLYIQERMDQFNLLVMKYVEMCKSKERNPIPVIEGDGVKDYLDALANLSIQYRKSQGIAREAAKLKVDKFLEKFSSNHPQFDLDNYRRVLTYPGQKGEDLAELYLKKYDAISVEKYEIASDLKQRIQEIERAG
;
A
#
# COMPACT_ATOMS: atom_id res chain seq x y z
N MET A 1 5.36 21.24 -11.24
CA MET A 1 6.81 20.96 -11.05
C MET A 1 6.93 19.62 -10.35
N ALA A 2 7.77 18.72 -10.85
CA ALA A 2 7.97 17.38 -10.30
C ALA A 2 9.45 17.20 -9.91
N SER A 3 9.69 16.65 -8.73
CA SER A 3 11.03 16.26 -8.29
C SER A 3 11.18 14.76 -8.44
N ASN A 4 12.26 14.33 -9.12
CA ASN A 4 12.55 12.91 -9.32
C ASN A 4 13.54 12.43 -8.25
N VAL A 5 13.14 11.39 -7.53
CA VAL A 5 13.98 10.74 -6.52
C VAL A 5 14.21 9.31 -6.92
N VAL A 6 15.46 8.93 -7.13
CA VAL A 6 15.85 7.55 -7.38
C VAL A 6 16.51 7.03 -6.12
N VAL A 7 15.87 6.05 -5.48
CA VAL A 7 16.49 5.28 -4.41
C VAL A 7 17.14 4.05 -5.03
N SER A 8 18.47 4.00 -4.99
CA SER A 8 19.21 2.84 -5.47
C SER A 8 19.17 1.73 -4.42
N PHE A 9 18.88 0.50 -4.87
CA PHE A 9 18.99 -0.70 -4.05
C PHE A 9 20.44 -1.20 -3.92
N LEU A 10 21.43 -0.49 -4.50
CA LEU A 10 22.84 -0.82 -4.31
C LEU A 10 23.27 -0.44 -2.88
N LYS A 11 23.30 -1.45 -2.02
CA LYS A 11 23.69 -1.34 -0.62
C LYS A 11 25.20 -1.03 -0.49
N ILE A 12 25.55 0.06 0.19
CA ILE A 12 26.92 0.33 0.67
C ILE A 12 26.89 0.33 2.20
N GLY A 13 27.33 -0.75 2.84
CA GLY A 13 27.12 -0.93 4.29
C GLY A 13 25.62 -0.97 4.59
N ASP A 14 25.10 -0.30 5.63
CA ASP A 14 23.64 -0.24 5.90
C ASP A 14 22.92 0.96 5.24
N ASN A 15 23.60 1.66 4.34
CA ASN A 15 23.10 2.85 3.67
C ASN A 15 22.60 2.53 2.25
N PHE A 16 21.47 3.15 1.89
CA PHE A 16 20.89 3.11 0.56
C PHE A 16 21.17 4.46 -0.09
N PRO A 17 21.96 4.51 -1.17
CA PRO A 17 22.22 5.77 -1.85
C PRO A 17 20.94 6.28 -2.49
N VAL A 18 20.57 7.51 -2.14
CA VAL A 18 19.47 8.25 -2.75
C VAL A 18 20.08 9.30 -3.66
N VAL A 19 19.64 9.32 -4.91
CA VAL A 19 19.99 10.37 -5.86
C VAL A 19 18.74 11.18 -6.14
N THR A 20 18.80 12.46 -5.84
CA THR A 20 17.79 13.43 -6.26
C THR A 20 18.25 14.05 -7.57
N PHE A 21 17.42 13.94 -8.61
CA PHE A 21 17.66 14.64 -9.86
C PHE A 21 17.06 16.04 -9.78
N PRO A 22 17.59 17.01 -10.54
CA PRO A 22 16.98 18.33 -10.62
C PRO A 22 15.49 18.20 -10.98
N PRO A 23 14.64 19.05 -10.38
CA PRO A 23 13.22 19.01 -10.66
C PRO A 23 12.96 19.34 -12.13
N ILE A 24 12.00 18.63 -12.72
CA ILE A 24 11.51 18.85 -14.07
C ILE A 24 10.13 19.47 -13.96
N SER A 25 9.92 20.57 -14.68
CA SER A 25 8.60 21.18 -14.78
C SER A 25 7.81 20.52 -15.89
N PHE A 26 6.55 20.25 -15.60
CA PHE A 26 5.53 19.79 -16.55
C PHE A 26 4.40 20.81 -16.54
N ASP A 27 3.77 20.99 -17.68
CA ASP A 27 2.67 21.93 -17.86
C ASP A 27 1.39 21.41 -17.21
N SER A 28 1.24 20.08 -17.08
CA SER A 28 0.12 19.48 -16.38
C SER A 28 0.43 18.09 -15.78
N VAL A 29 -0.49 17.58 -14.95
CA VAL A 29 -0.41 16.23 -14.39
C VAL A 29 -0.60 15.17 -15.49
N GLU A 30 -1.40 15.46 -16.51
CA GLU A 30 -1.62 14.58 -17.67
C GLU A 30 -0.34 14.37 -18.46
N GLU A 31 0.47 15.42 -18.62
CA GLU A 31 1.79 15.33 -19.28
C GLU A 31 2.73 14.40 -18.49
N LEU A 32 2.83 14.60 -17.17
CA LEU A 32 3.59 13.69 -16.29
C LEU A 32 3.09 12.25 -16.43
N ARG A 33 1.76 12.04 -16.40
CA ARG A 33 1.14 10.71 -16.53
C ARG A 33 1.48 10.05 -17.84
N SER A 34 1.53 10.81 -18.94
CA SER A 34 1.87 10.28 -20.28
C SER A 34 3.30 9.74 -20.38
N ILE A 35 4.21 10.28 -19.57
CA ILE A 35 5.63 9.86 -19.56
C ILE A 35 5.81 8.61 -18.71
N ILE A 36 5.11 8.53 -17.58
CA ILE A 36 5.24 7.41 -16.64
C ILE A 36 4.33 6.23 -17.00
N SER A 37 3.27 6.42 -17.80
CA SER A 37 2.27 5.39 -18.09
C SER A 37 2.86 4.13 -18.71
N ASP A 38 3.84 4.30 -19.61
CA ASP A 38 4.44 3.20 -20.36
C ASP A 38 5.26 2.25 -19.48
N ASN A 39 5.68 2.71 -18.29
CA ASN A 39 6.38 1.90 -17.30
C ASN A 39 5.81 2.15 -15.89
N GLY A 40 4.50 2.32 -15.76
CA GLY A 40 3.85 2.74 -14.51
C GLY A 40 4.19 1.86 -13.31
N ASP A 41 4.38 0.56 -13.54
CA ASP A 41 4.75 -0.41 -12.51
C ASP A 41 6.18 -0.22 -11.96
N SER A 42 7.02 0.52 -12.68
CA SER A 42 8.41 0.80 -12.30
C SER A 42 8.57 2.10 -11.49
N TYR A 43 7.50 2.90 -11.37
CA TYR A 43 7.53 4.20 -10.70
C TYR A 43 6.52 4.25 -9.55
N ASP A 44 7.01 4.53 -8.33
CA ASP A 44 6.15 4.92 -7.22
C ASP A 44 5.97 6.45 -7.26
N VAL A 45 4.75 6.94 -7.52
CA VAL A 45 4.43 8.37 -7.58
C VAL A 45 3.79 8.82 -6.27
N VAL A 46 4.35 9.86 -5.66
CA VAL A 46 3.82 10.45 -4.42
C VAL A 46 3.51 11.92 -4.67
N HIS A 47 2.25 12.30 -4.40
CA HIS A 47 1.81 13.67 -4.47
C HIS A 47 2.03 14.38 -3.13
N ILE A 48 2.65 15.55 -3.15
CA ILE A 48 2.76 16.44 -2.00
C ILE A 48 1.79 17.62 -2.18
N SER A 49 1.41 18.25 -1.07
CA SER A 49 0.57 19.44 -1.12
C SER A 49 1.19 20.54 -1.98
N ASP A 50 0.34 21.26 -2.70
CA ASP A 50 0.77 22.36 -3.55
C ASP A 50 1.51 23.44 -2.75
N PHE A 51 2.44 24.09 -3.43
CA PHE A 51 3.19 25.21 -2.87
C PHE A 51 2.33 26.47 -2.85
N GLU A 52 1.91 26.88 -1.66
CA GLU A 52 1.30 28.18 -1.40
C GLU A 52 2.34 29.15 -0.81
N MET A 53 2.93 30.02 -1.63
CA MET A 53 3.90 30.97 -1.11
C MET A 53 3.24 32.04 -0.23
N PRO A 54 3.74 32.31 0.98
CA PRO A 54 3.27 33.44 1.79
C PRO A 54 3.60 34.77 1.11
N ASP A 55 2.71 35.75 1.21
CA ASP A 55 2.92 37.11 0.70
C ASP A 55 4.03 37.89 1.45
N ASP A 56 4.50 37.36 2.59
CA ASP A 56 5.52 37.97 3.44
C ASP A 56 6.87 37.29 3.23
N ASP A 57 7.84 38.03 2.68
CA ASP A 57 9.19 37.57 2.35
C ASP A 57 9.89 36.86 3.53
N LYS A 58 9.68 37.30 4.78
CA LYS A 58 10.30 36.65 5.95
C LYS A 58 9.66 35.32 6.30
N LYS A 59 8.38 35.15 5.95
CA LYS A 59 7.66 33.88 6.12
C LYS A 59 7.89 32.95 4.94
N ALA A 60 8.22 33.48 3.77
CA ALA A 60 8.56 32.70 2.59
C ALA A 60 9.80 31.82 2.82
N ASP A 61 10.87 32.35 3.43
CA ASP A 61 12.07 31.57 3.75
C ASP A 61 11.78 30.43 4.73
N LEU A 62 11.03 30.72 5.80
CA LEU A 62 10.62 29.71 6.79
C LEU A 62 9.76 28.62 6.14
N TYR A 63 8.82 29.02 5.29
CA TYR A 63 7.95 28.12 4.56
C TYR A 63 8.72 27.22 3.58
N ILE A 64 9.72 27.76 2.87
CA ILE A 64 10.61 26.95 2.01
C ILE A 64 11.32 25.89 2.86
N GLN A 65 11.88 26.27 4.02
CA GLN A 65 12.54 25.31 4.91
C GLN A 65 11.58 24.20 5.36
N GLU A 66 10.36 24.55 5.80
CA GLU A 66 9.34 23.58 6.18
C GLU A 66 8.98 22.63 5.03
N ARG A 67 8.88 23.12 3.80
CA ARG A 67 8.62 22.28 2.62
C ARG A 67 9.79 21.37 2.28
N MET A 68 11.03 21.83 2.43
CA MET A 68 12.21 21.01 2.27
C MET A 68 12.29 19.91 3.33
N ASP A 69 11.94 20.22 4.58
CA ASP A 69 11.88 19.24 5.66
C ASP A 69 10.79 18.18 5.42
N GLN A 70 9.61 18.60 4.94
CA GLN A 70 8.54 17.68 4.53
C GLN A 70 9.00 16.74 3.41
N PHE A 71 9.68 17.28 2.39
CA PHE A 71 10.24 16.50 1.30
C PHE A 71 11.29 15.50 1.80
N ASN A 72 12.23 15.94 2.64
CA ASN A 72 13.26 15.07 3.21
C ASN A 72 12.66 13.95 4.05
N LEU A 73 11.65 14.26 4.85
CA LEU A 73 10.93 13.27 5.67
C LEU A 73 10.20 12.24 4.81
N LEU A 74 9.64 12.65 3.67
CA LEU A 74 9.01 11.76 2.70
C LEU A 74 10.04 10.83 2.04
N VAL A 75 11.20 11.37 1.63
CA VAL A 75 12.30 10.57 1.07
C VAL A 75 12.81 9.56 2.10
N MET A 76 13.02 9.97 3.36
CA MET A 76 13.43 9.06 4.43
C MET A 76 12.40 7.95 4.65
N LYS A 77 11.11 8.28 4.72
CA LYS A 77 10.03 7.28 4.81
C LYS A 77 10.05 6.30 3.65
N TYR A 78 10.27 6.78 2.43
CA TYR A 78 10.31 5.94 1.25
C TYR A 78 11.55 5.02 1.26
N VAL A 79 12.71 5.50 1.69
CA VAL A 79 13.92 4.68 1.89
C VAL A 79 13.71 3.61 2.95
N GLU A 80 13.09 3.94 4.08
CA GLU A 80 12.73 2.95 5.11
C GLU A 80 11.75 1.91 4.56
N MET A 81 10.78 2.32 3.74
CA MET A 81 9.89 1.39 3.06
C MET A 81 10.68 0.45 2.14
N CYS A 82 11.61 0.95 1.33
CA CYS A 82 12.48 0.11 0.50
C CYS A 82 13.32 -0.88 1.33
N LYS A 83 13.93 -0.41 2.43
CA LYS A 83 14.63 -1.27 3.41
C LYS A 83 13.72 -2.36 3.97
N SER A 84 12.46 -2.03 4.27
CA SER A 84 11.47 -2.98 4.78
C SER A 84 10.99 -3.98 3.71
N LYS A 85 10.97 -3.57 2.43
CA LYS A 85 10.66 -4.44 1.29
C LYS A 85 11.79 -5.46 1.08
N GLU A 86 13.07 -5.09 1.28
CA GLU A 86 14.17 -6.07 1.26
C GLU A 86 14.17 -7.02 2.47
N ARG A 87 13.92 -6.50 3.68
CA ARG A 87 13.90 -7.34 4.90
C ARG A 87 12.72 -8.31 4.93
N ASN A 88 11.58 -7.89 4.38
CA ASN A 88 10.36 -8.68 4.25
C ASN A 88 9.90 -8.57 2.79
N PRO A 89 10.52 -9.32 1.87
CA PRO A 89 10.07 -9.36 0.48
C PRO A 89 8.59 -9.71 0.47
N ILE A 90 7.82 -8.93 -0.30
CA ILE A 90 6.46 -9.36 -0.64
C ILE A 90 6.65 -10.71 -1.33
N PRO A 91 6.02 -11.80 -0.87
CA PRO A 91 6.17 -13.08 -1.51
C PRO A 91 5.87 -12.90 -3.00
N VAL A 92 6.87 -13.19 -3.83
CA VAL A 92 6.66 -13.32 -5.27
C VAL A 92 5.75 -14.54 -5.38
N ILE A 93 4.47 -14.29 -5.59
CA ILE A 93 3.53 -15.37 -5.90
C ILE A 93 3.86 -15.78 -7.33
N GLU A 94 4.71 -16.80 -7.45
CA GLU A 94 4.99 -17.51 -8.70
C GLU A 94 3.86 -18.50 -9.05
N GLY A 95 2.83 -18.60 -8.20
CA GLY A 95 1.66 -19.44 -8.40
C GLY A 95 0.46 -18.71 -9.00
N ASP A 96 -0.21 -19.35 -9.96
CA ASP A 96 -1.51 -18.91 -10.50
C ASP A 96 -2.70 -19.38 -9.64
N GLY A 97 -2.41 -20.03 -8.51
CA GLY A 97 -3.41 -20.63 -7.64
C GLY A 97 -3.99 -19.62 -6.65
N VAL A 98 -5.33 -19.53 -6.60
CA VAL A 98 -6.08 -18.73 -5.61
C VAL A 98 -5.61 -18.99 -4.16
N LYS A 99 -5.23 -20.24 -3.85
CA LYS A 99 -4.73 -20.62 -2.52
C LYS A 99 -3.47 -19.86 -2.12
N ASP A 100 -2.52 -19.68 -3.04
CA ASP A 100 -1.29 -18.95 -2.77
C ASP A 100 -1.59 -17.47 -2.48
N TYR A 101 -2.58 -16.91 -3.19
CA TYR A 101 -3.09 -15.57 -2.90
C TYR A 101 -3.69 -15.46 -1.51
N LEU A 102 -4.50 -16.44 -1.09
CA LEU A 102 -5.14 -16.45 0.23
C LEU A 102 -4.13 -16.62 1.37
N ASP A 103 -3.15 -17.50 1.21
CA ASP A 103 -2.09 -17.72 2.20
C ASP A 103 -1.21 -16.47 2.36
N ALA A 104 -0.84 -15.82 1.25
CA ALA A 104 -0.12 -14.55 1.30
C ALA A 104 -0.96 -13.43 1.92
N LEU A 105 -2.25 -13.35 1.59
CA LEU A 105 -3.16 -12.34 2.13
C LEU A 105 -3.35 -12.50 3.64
N ALA A 106 -3.43 -13.74 4.15
CA ALA A 106 -3.48 -14.03 5.58
C ALA A 106 -2.24 -13.49 6.30
N ASN A 107 -1.04 -13.79 5.76
CA ASN A 107 0.23 -13.33 6.33
C ASN A 107 0.36 -11.79 6.31
N LEU A 108 0.04 -11.16 5.19
CA LEU A 108 0.10 -9.70 5.05
C LEU A 108 -0.89 -9.00 5.99
N SER A 109 -2.08 -9.58 6.18
CA SER A 109 -3.08 -9.03 7.08
C SER A 109 -2.65 -9.10 8.55
N ILE A 110 -1.98 -10.17 8.96
CA ILE A 110 -1.37 -10.27 10.30
C ILE A 110 -0.29 -9.19 10.46
N GLN A 111 0.59 -9.03 9.47
CA GLN A 111 1.65 -8.01 9.50
C GLN A 111 1.07 -6.60 9.61
N TYR A 112 0.07 -6.27 8.79
CA TYR A 112 -0.59 -4.97 8.81
C TYR A 112 -1.17 -4.64 10.18
N ARG A 113 -1.83 -5.60 10.82
CA ARG A 113 -2.52 -5.34 12.10
C ARG A 113 -1.58 -5.28 13.28
N LYS A 114 -0.47 -6.02 13.26
CA LYS A 114 0.60 -5.95 14.27
C LYS A 114 1.48 -4.70 14.11
N SER A 115 1.47 -4.06 12.95
CA SER A 115 2.28 -2.88 12.67
C SER A 115 1.70 -1.60 13.29
N GLN A 116 2.58 -0.70 13.71
CA GLN A 116 2.26 0.60 14.31
C GLN A 116 3.01 1.73 13.58
N GLY A 117 2.45 2.94 13.62
CA GLY A 117 3.07 4.13 13.02
C GLY A 117 3.43 3.95 11.53
N ILE A 118 4.65 4.31 11.15
CA ILE A 118 5.14 4.26 9.76
C ILE A 118 5.13 2.83 9.21
N ALA A 119 5.43 1.83 10.03
CA ALA A 119 5.38 0.42 9.62
C ALA A 119 3.96 -0.01 9.23
N ARG A 120 2.93 0.58 9.86
CA ARG A 120 1.52 0.30 9.55
C ARG A 120 1.14 0.85 8.18
N GLU A 121 1.57 2.06 7.84
CA GLU A 121 1.33 2.67 6.53
C GLU A 121 1.98 1.87 5.41
N ALA A 122 3.24 1.45 5.60
CA ALA A 122 3.95 0.61 4.65
C ALA A 122 3.27 -0.76 4.47
N ALA A 123 2.84 -1.39 5.57
CA ALA A 123 2.12 -2.66 5.50
C ALA A 123 0.73 -2.51 4.84
N LYS A 124 0.04 -1.38 5.06
CA LYS A 124 -1.22 -1.06 4.38
C LYS A 124 -1.03 -1.01 2.87
N LEU A 125 -0.03 -0.26 2.41
CA LEU A 125 0.26 -0.11 0.99
C LEU A 125 0.65 -1.45 0.34
N LYS A 126 1.35 -2.33 1.08
CA LYS A 126 1.62 -3.70 0.63
C LYS A 126 0.33 -4.51 0.47
N VAL A 127 -0.57 -4.47 1.45
CA VAL A 127 -1.88 -5.14 1.39
C VAL A 127 -2.72 -4.59 0.24
N ASP A 128 -2.80 -3.27 0.07
CA ASP A 128 -3.62 -2.65 -0.97
C ASP A 128 -3.17 -3.05 -2.38
N LYS A 129 -1.86 -2.96 -2.68
CA LYS A 129 -1.28 -3.43 -3.95
C LYS A 129 -1.54 -4.93 -4.17
N PHE A 130 -1.45 -5.72 -3.10
CA PHE A 130 -1.69 -7.16 -3.18
C PHE A 130 -3.15 -7.48 -3.51
N LEU A 131 -4.08 -6.80 -2.84
CA LEU A 131 -5.52 -6.94 -3.09
C LEU A 131 -5.89 -6.51 -4.52
N GLU A 132 -5.28 -5.44 -5.05
CA GLU A 132 -5.49 -5.03 -6.45
C GLU A 132 -5.04 -6.11 -7.44
N LYS A 133 -3.86 -6.71 -7.20
CA LYS A 133 -3.35 -7.82 -8.03
C LYS A 133 -4.28 -9.04 -7.94
N PHE A 134 -4.73 -9.40 -6.74
CA PHE A 134 -5.65 -10.52 -6.54
C PHE A 134 -6.99 -10.23 -7.26
N SER A 135 -7.63 -9.09 -7.02
CA SER A 135 -8.90 -8.72 -7.69
C SER A 135 -8.79 -8.73 -9.22
N SER A 136 -7.64 -8.30 -9.77
CA SER A 136 -7.41 -8.28 -11.22
C SER A 136 -7.31 -9.68 -11.82
N ASN A 137 -6.66 -10.61 -11.11
CA ASN A 137 -6.47 -11.99 -11.57
C ASN A 137 -7.67 -12.90 -11.25
N HIS A 138 -8.44 -12.57 -10.21
CA HIS A 138 -9.56 -13.36 -9.74
C HIS A 138 -10.76 -12.47 -9.36
N PRO A 139 -11.45 -11.87 -10.34
CA PRO A 139 -12.54 -10.91 -10.11
C PRO A 139 -13.79 -11.51 -9.43
N GLN A 140 -13.90 -12.84 -9.35
CA GLN A 140 -14.98 -13.52 -8.64
C GLN A 140 -14.92 -13.35 -7.11
N PHE A 141 -13.79 -12.87 -6.56
CA PHE A 141 -13.64 -12.59 -5.15
C PHE A 141 -13.90 -11.11 -4.86
N ASP A 142 -14.96 -10.82 -4.10
CA ASP A 142 -15.25 -9.47 -3.60
C ASP A 142 -14.31 -9.12 -2.44
N LEU A 143 -13.17 -8.50 -2.77
CA LEU A 143 -12.11 -8.15 -1.81
C LEU A 143 -12.30 -6.77 -1.15
N ASP A 144 -13.23 -5.94 -1.59
CA ASP A 144 -13.45 -4.60 -1.04
C ASP A 144 -13.93 -4.65 0.41
N ASN A 145 -14.85 -5.59 0.68
CA ASN A 145 -15.32 -5.85 2.02
C ASN A 145 -14.19 -6.34 2.95
N TYR A 146 -13.27 -7.15 2.42
CA TYR A 146 -12.09 -7.58 3.17
C TYR A 146 -11.17 -6.41 3.51
N ARG A 147 -10.87 -5.55 2.52
CA ARG A 147 -10.05 -4.35 2.71
C ARG A 147 -10.60 -3.47 3.84
N ARG A 148 -11.92 -3.27 3.86
CA ARG A 148 -12.60 -2.49 4.91
C ARG A 148 -12.40 -3.12 6.29
N VAL A 149 -12.59 -4.43 6.41
CA VAL A 149 -12.50 -5.14 7.70
C VAL A 149 -11.11 -5.05 8.33
N LEU A 150 -10.04 -5.01 7.53
CA LEU A 150 -8.68 -4.86 8.06
C LEU A 150 -8.49 -3.55 8.86
N THR A 151 -9.29 -2.53 8.58
CA THR A 151 -9.27 -1.25 9.30
C THR A 151 -10.00 -1.31 10.65
N TYR A 152 -10.79 -2.34 10.91
CA TYR A 152 -11.54 -2.46 12.15
C TYR A 152 -10.62 -2.80 13.32
N PRO A 153 -10.70 -2.06 14.44
CA PRO A 153 -9.86 -2.31 15.60
C PRO A 153 -10.33 -3.55 16.38
N GLY A 154 -9.39 -4.18 17.08
CA GLY A 154 -9.66 -5.26 18.04
C GLY A 154 -10.16 -6.58 17.43
N GLN A 155 -10.68 -7.43 18.32
CA GLN A 155 -11.06 -8.82 18.01
C GLN A 155 -12.11 -8.93 16.90
N LYS A 156 -13.09 -8.00 16.87
CA LYS A 156 -14.14 -7.99 15.83
C LYS A 156 -13.56 -7.98 14.43
N GLY A 157 -12.55 -7.13 14.18
CA GLY A 157 -11.91 -7.13 12.87
C GLY A 157 -11.10 -8.40 12.61
N GLU A 158 -10.55 -9.06 13.65
CA GLU A 158 -9.76 -10.31 13.52
C GLU A 158 -10.66 -11.45 13.08
N ASP A 159 -11.77 -11.61 13.78
CA ASP A 159 -12.77 -12.63 13.48
C ASP A 159 -13.34 -12.44 12.07
N LEU A 160 -13.67 -11.19 11.70
CA LEU A 160 -14.17 -10.88 10.37
C LEU A 160 -13.12 -11.19 9.29
N ALA A 161 -11.87 -10.78 9.47
CA ALA A 161 -10.81 -11.04 8.49
C ALA A 161 -10.61 -12.56 8.28
N GLU A 162 -10.61 -13.34 9.36
CA GLU A 162 -10.51 -14.80 9.28
C GLU A 162 -11.71 -15.41 8.53
N LEU A 163 -12.92 -14.95 8.82
CA LEU A 163 -14.14 -15.46 8.16
C LEU A 163 -14.15 -15.15 6.65
N TYR A 164 -13.72 -13.96 6.25
CA TYR A 164 -13.61 -13.62 4.83
C TYR A 164 -12.59 -14.50 4.10
N LEU A 165 -11.42 -14.76 4.69
CA LEU A 165 -10.43 -15.68 4.11
C LEU A 165 -10.99 -17.09 3.97
N LYS A 166 -11.65 -17.62 5.00
CA LYS A 166 -12.33 -18.92 4.94
C LYS A 166 -13.42 -18.97 3.87
N LYS A 167 -14.16 -17.87 3.68
CA LYS A 167 -15.19 -17.77 2.64
C LYS A 167 -14.57 -17.87 1.25
N TYR A 168 -13.46 -17.17 1.02
CA TYR A 168 -12.75 -17.23 -0.25
C TYR A 168 -12.10 -18.60 -0.51
N ASP A 169 -11.53 -19.22 0.52
CA ASP A 169 -11.02 -20.60 0.42
C ASP A 169 -12.14 -21.57 0.01
N ALA A 170 -13.30 -21.51 0.66
CA ALA A 170 -14.47 -22.32 0.31
C ALA A 170 -14.94 -22.09 -1.13
N ILE A 171 -14.95 -20.84 -1.61
CA ILE A 171 -15.26 -20.52 -3.02
C ILE A 171 -14.22 -21.12 -3.96
N SER A 172 -12.94 -21.07 -3.60
CA SER A 172 -11.84 -21.60 -4.44
C SER A 172 -11.91 -23.12 -4.65
N VAL A 173 -12.50 -23.85 -3.69
CA VAL A 173 -12.72 -25.30 -3.77
C VAL A 173 -14.18 -25.66 -4.07
N GLU A 174 -14.96 -24.72 -4.60
CA GLU A 174 -16.36 -24.88 -5.03
C GLU A 174 -17.33 -25.36 -3.93
N LYS A 175 -17.01 -25.12 -2.66
CA LYS A 175 -17.87 -25.44 -1.50
C LYS A 175 -18.81 -24.28 -1.19
N TYR A 176 -19.74 -23.99 -2.10
CA TYR A 176 -20.61 -22.81 -2.02
C TYR A 176 -21.58 -22.81 -0.82
N GLU A 177 -22.00 -23.98 -0.33
CA GLU A 177 -22.80 -24.09 0.89
C GLU A 177 -22.04 -23.53 2.10
N ILE A 178 -20.78 -23.94 2.26
CA ILE A 178 -19.89 -23.43 3.32
C ILE A 178 -19.66 -21.92 3.15
N ALA A 179 -19.45 -21.46 1.92
CA ALA A 179 -19.28 -20.03 1.65
C ALA A 179 -20.54 -19.21 2.01
N SER A 180 -21.72 -19.77 1.81
CA SER A 180 -23.00 -19.16 2.18
C SER A 180 -23.16 -19.06 3.71
N ASP A 181 -22.85 -20.14 4.44
CA ASP A 181 -22.90 -20.14 5.91
C ASP A 181 -21.91 -19.13 6.50
N LEU A 182 -20.71 -19.05 5.94
CA LEU A 182 -19.71 -18.05 6.34
C LEU A 182 -20.18 -16.63 6.05
N LYS A 183 -20.87 -16.40 4.92
CA LYS A 183 -21.46 -15.09 4.60
C LYS A 183 -22.52 -14.68 5.63
N GLN A 184 -23.36 -15.60 6.08
CA GLN A 184 -24.36 -15.32 7.13
C GLN A 184 -23.67 -14.93 8.45
N ARG A 185 -22.66 -15.69 8.89
CA ARG A 185 -21.88 -15.38 10.09
C ARG A 185 -21.20 -14.01 10.03
N ILE A 186 -20.63 -13.66 8.87
CA ILE A 186 -20.04 -12.33 8.64
C ILE A 186 -21.08 -11.25 8.85
N GLN A 187 -22.28 -11.40 8.26
CA GLN A 187 -23.36 -10.42 8.38
C GLN A 187 -23.87 -10.29 9.82
N GLU A 188 -23.91 -11.38 10.58
CA GLU A 188 -24.28 -11.36 12.00
C GLU A 188 -23.29 -10.53 12.82
N ILE A 189 -21.98 -10.75 12.65
CA ILE A 189 -20.94 -9.99 13.35
C ILE A 189 -20.92 -8.52 12.92
N GLU A 190 -21.13 -8.24 11.63
CA GLU A 190 -21.22 -6.87 11.13
C GLU A 190 -22.40 -6.10 11.75
N ARG A 191 -23.56 -6.76 11.93
CA ARG A 191 -24.78 -6.18 12.54
C ARG A 191 -24.76 -6.09 14.07
N ALA A 192 -23.90 -6.87 14.74
CA ALA A 192 -23.85 -6.94 16.20
C ALA A 192 -23.12 -5.75 16.87
N GLY A 193 -22.82 -4.68 16.14
CA GLY A 193 -22.26 -3.43 16.69
C GLY A 193 -22.77 -2.22 15.95
#